data_AF-A0A662YPJ6-F1
#
_entry.id   AF-A0A662YPJ6-F1
#
_cell.length_a   1.000
_cell.length_b   1.000
_cell.length_c   1.000
_cell.angle_alpha   90.00
_cell.angle_beta   90.00
_cell.angle_gamma   90.00
#
_symmetry.space_group_name_H-M   'P 1'
#
loop_
_entity.id
_entity.type
_entity.pdbx_description
1 polymer ?
#
loop_
_entity_poly.entity_id
_entity_poly.type
_entity_poly.pdbx_seq_one_letter_code
_entity_poly.pdbx_strand_id
1 'polypeptide(L)'
;IEVDAKPFPHCIIKDFIQSQSFLEGLQKELLDLNFRQKSNDLYKFKQESLLCEWVNPQYMDLAYQAQVQEEFEESSEILLKDFLKADKFDMVCEALRKSDIVWKRRGPPNKRCYECAEEAVLPECVSQCWELLASEAMFLLLSNFTGLKLHYLASGNDDDDEEEKTDETVAGSSDAAGNSIAGLEEKEAPGKTTEEPSAPVCRGELRRWQHGDYTIVHDTDVGNAEFALDLLLFLGCEDWQTEYGGFTSYIANGEDEEKLTSSSGSGGWAGSAFLFLQSNLQQVDLPALYKDLEQKINVFKALKLTLSDSAGGLDGYEILKVHNTESALIIQIKFSDEVHCTAFLESYASGGLKQCLGQHLKAVLPVTEELDFDTKLKAGSKTLDDFLKDRDRCLRCIKEAQPDRLRDDEVAQLETTLQSLMLNNRHPSEAVHKGSSSSSSSSSKPLSPALPLNSREEGSQLPSDSFKFQGRVYDDRRLTSSDHQKFAFVIGKQWKKVGRSLQKGCRALKDPAIENLAYEFDRDGLYEQAYQMLNKFLQSEGKKAKLSRLISALEENGLMGIAEHMLDIQPAERQ
;
A
#
# COMPACT_ATOMS: atom_id res chain seq x y z
N ILE A 1 -24.98 -34.93 -46.49
CA ILE A 1 -24.10 -33.76 -46.32
C ILE A 1 -24.87 -32.56 -46.84
N GLU A 2 -25.14 -31.61 -45.96
CA GLU A 2 -25.86 -30.36 -46.23
C GLU A 2 -24.89 -29.21 -45.95
N VAL A 3 -24.93 -28.14 -46.74
CA VAL A 3 -24.06 -26.98 -46.52
C VAL A 3 -24.91 -25.89 -45.88
N ASP A 4 -24.50 -25.40 -44.73
CA ASP A 4 -25.15 -24.32 -44.01
C ASP A 4 -24.15 -23.15 -43.85
N ALA A 5 -24.65 -21.93 -43.84
CA ALA A 5 -23.86 -20.71 -43.86
C ALA A 5 -24.04 -19.83 -42.61
N LYS A 6 -24.82 -20.27 -41.61
CA LYS A 6 -25.03 -19.53 -40.37
C LYS A 6 -24.59 -20.35 -39.15
N PRO A 7 -23.79 -19.81 -38.21
CA PRO A 7 -23.21 -18.46 -38.20
C PRO A 7 -22.00 -18.27 -39.13
N PHE A 8 -21.43 -19.36 -39.69
CA PHE A 8 -20.36 -19.34 -40.71
C PHE A 8 -20.52 -20.54 -41.67
N PRO A 9 -19.89 -20.52 -42.86
CA PRO A 9 -19.95 -21.61 -43.84
C PRO A 9 -19.41 -22.92 -43.28
N HIS A 10 -20.27 -23.93 -43.15
CA HIS A 10 -19.93 -25.25 -42.67
C HIS A 10 -20.74 -26.34 -43.38
N CYS A 11 -20.25 -27.58 -43.33
CA CYS A 11 -20.95 -28.74 -43.89
C CYS A 11 -21.47 -29.62 -42.76
N ILE A 12 -22.77 -29.88 -42.76
CA ILE A 12 -23.47 -30.75 -41.81
C ILE A 12 -23.56 -32.16 -42.42
N ILE A 13 -22.96 -33.14 -41.75
CA ILE A 13 -23.12 -34.55 -42.08
C ILE A 13 -24.12 -35.16 -41.09
N LYS A 14 -25.37 -35.31 -41.54
CA LYS A 14 -26.42 -35.99 -40.75
C LYS A 14 -26.08 -37.48 -40.59
N ASP A 15 -26.42 -38.02 -39.43
CA ASP A 15 -26.26 -39.44 -39.06
C ASP A 15 -24.82 -39.98 -39.20
N PHE A 16 -23.82 -39.10 -39.07
CA PHE A 16 -22.40 -39.50 -39.09
C PHE A 16 -22.08 -40.49 -37.96
N ILE A 17 -22.70 -40.28 -36.79
CA ILE A 17 -22.63 -41.19 -35.65
C ILE A 17 -24.01 -41.83 -35.48
N GLN A 18 -24.09 -43.14 -35.75
CA GLN A 18 -25.36 -43.89 -35.74
C GLN A 18 -25.84 -44.27 -34.32
N SER A 19 -24.92 -44.29 -33.34
CA SER A 19 -25.24 -44.65 -31.96
C SER A 19 -25.54 -43.41 -31.13
N GLN A 20 -26.81 -43.25 -30.75
CA GLN A 20 -27.27 -42.11 -29.97
C GLN A 20 -26.65 -42.07 -28.56
N SER A 21 -26.50 -43.23 -27.91
CA SER A 21 -25.88 -43.33 -26.59
C SER A 21 -24.40 -42.94 -26.59
N PHE A 22 -23.70 -43.22 -27.69
CA PHE A 22 -22.30 -42.81 -27.84
C PHE A 22 -22.19 -41.30 -28.11
N LEU A 23 -23.09 -40.74 -28.93
CA LEU A 23 -23.13 -39.31 -29.21
C LEU A 23 -23.37 -38.48 -27.93
N GLU A 24 -24.30 -38.91 -27.09
CA GLU A 24 -24.58 -38.26 -25.80
C GLU A 24 -23.39 -38.33 -24.83
N GLY A 25 -22.70 -39.47 -24.78
CA GLY A 25 -21.46 -39.62 -24.01
C GLY A 25 -20.34 -38.70 -24.51
N LEU A 26 -20.13 -38.66 -25.82
CA LEU A 26 -19.12 -37.81 -26.45
C LEU A 26 -19.40 -36.32 -26.26
N GLN A 27 -20.68 -35.90 -26.36
CA GLN A 27 -21.07 -34.51 -26.12
C GLN A 27 -20.76 -34.10 -24.68
N LYS A 28 -21.06 -34.98 -23.71
CA LYS A 28 -20.78 -34.73 -22.31
C LYS A 28 -19.28 -34.62 -22.04
N GLU A 29 -18.47 -35.52 -22.59
CA GLU A 29 -17.01 -35.47 -22.47
C GLU A 29 -16.43 -34.20 -23.12
N LEU A 30 -16.90 -33.81 -24.31
CA LEU A 30 -16.41 -32.61 -25.01
C LEU A 30 -16.75 -31.31 -24.25
N LEU A 31 -17.93 -31.22 -23.65
CA LEU A 31 -18.34 -30.03 -22.87
C LEU A 31 -17.60 -29.93 -21.53
N ASP A 32 -17.09 -31.04 -21.01
CA ASP A 32 -16.32 -31.10 -19.76
C ASP A 32 -14.80 -30.87 -19.98
N LEU A 33 -14.37 -30.74 -21.24
CA LEU A 33 -12.98 -30.41 -21.58
C LEU A 33 -12.70 -28.91 -21.39
N ASN A 34 -11.58 -28.61 -20.73
CA ASN A 34 -11.03 -27.26 -20.67
C ASN A 34 -10.50 -26.82 -22.05
N PHE A 35 -11.32 -26.14 -22.84
CA PHE A 35 -10.89 -25.53 -24.10
C PHE A 35 -9.94 -24.37 -23.82
N ARG A 36 -8.69 -24.49 -24.25
CA ARG A 36 -7.78 -23.35 -24.35
C ARG A 36 -8.06 -22.64 -25.67
N GLN A 37 -8.50 -21.38 -25.61
CA GLN A 37 -8.70 -20.56 -26.79
C GLN A 37 -7.37 -20.48 -27.56
N LYS A 38 -7.37 -20.93 -28.81
CA LYS A 38 -6.18 -20.89 -29.66
C LYS A 38 -6.04 -19.46 -30.21
N SER A 39 -5.25 -18.65 -29.51
CA SER A 39 -4.96 -17.25 -29.85
C SER A 39 -4.06 -17.15 -31.09
N ASN A 40 -4.66 -17.20 -32.28
CA ASN A 40 -3.96 -17.10 -33.58
C ASN A 40 -4.20 -15.75 -34.25
N ASP A 41 -3.97 -14.64 -33.55
CA ASP A 41 -3.91 -13.34 -34.22
C ASP A 41 -2.45 -13.03 -34.59
N LEU A 42 -2.20 -12.81 -35.88
CA LEU A 42 -0.90 -12.34 -36.40
C LEU A 42 -0.51 -11.00 -35.76
N TYR A 43 -1.50 -10.26 -35.26
CA TYR A 43 -1.36 -9.03 -34.49
C TYR A 43 -0.73 -9.25 -33.10
N LYS A 44 -1.18 -10.28 -32.36
CA LYS A 44 -0.55 -10.69 -31.08
C LYS A 44 0.89 -11.15 -31.27
N PHE A 45 1.19 -11.84 -32.38
CA PHE A 45 2.56 -12.29 -32.65
C PHE A 45 3.54 -11.11 -32.85
N LYS A 46 3.09 -10.01 -33.47
CA LYS A 46 3.90 -8.78 -33.59
C LYS A 46 4.02 -8.04 -32.25
N GLN A 47 2.96 -7.98 -31.47
CA GLN A 47 2.94 -7.32 -30.17
C GLN A 47 3.81 -8.04 -29.12
N GLU A 48 3.68 -9.37 -29.01
CA GLU A 48 4.57 -10.19 -28.20
C GLU A 48 6.01 -10.10 -28.69
N SER A 49 6.25 -10.00 -30.01
CA SER A 49 7.62 -9.89 -30.53
C SER A 49 8.33 -8.62 -30.07
N LEU A 50 7.62 -7.49 -29.97
CA LEU A 50 8.21 -6.22 -29.52
C LEU A 50 8.48 -6.23 -28.01
N LEU A 51 7.52 -6.71 -27.20
CA LEU A 51 7.73 -6.89 -25.75
C LEU A 51 8.87 -7.87 -25.47
N CYS A 52 8.88 -9.03 -26.12
CA CYS A 52 9.93 -10.03 -25.98
C CYS A 52 11.29 -9.55 -26.47
N GLU A 53 11.36 -8.57 -27.38
CA GLU A 53 12.62 -7.98 -27.84
C GLU A 53 13.18 -7.01 -26.79
N TRP A 54 12.34 -6.17 -26.19
CA TRP A 54 12.77 -5.03 -25.36
C TRP A 54 12.68 -5.24 -23.86
N VAL A 55 11.65 -5.93 -23.39
CA VAL A 55 11.36 -6.10 -21.97
C VAL A 55 12.08 -7.33 -21.43
N ASN A 56 12.53 -7.25 -20.18
CA ASN A 56 13.18 -8.36 -19.50
C ASN A 56 12.21 -9.56 -19.40
N PRO A 57 12.62 -10.77 -19.83
CA PRO A 57 11.74 -11.94 -19.91
C PRO A 57 11.03 -12.32 -18.60
N GLN A 58 11.58 -11.97 -17.43
CA GLN A 58 10.92 -12.24 -16.15
C GLN A 58 9.53 -11.60 -16.06
N TYR A 59 9.37 -10.43 -16.68
CA TYR A 59 8.12 -9.67 -16.71
C TYR A 59 7.09 -10.24 -17.69
N MET A 60 7.47 -11.22 -18.50
CA MET A 60 6.57 -11.94 -19.40
C MET A 60 5.99 -13.22 -18.76
N ASP A 61 6.51 -13.65 -17.62
CA ASP A 61 6.00 -14.80 -16.90
C ASP A 61 4.68 -14.45 -16.20
N LEU A 62 3.60 -15.15 -16.55
CA LEU A 62 2.28 -14.94 -15.99
C LEU A 62 2.24 -15.16 -14.47
N ALA A 63 3.03 -16.08 -13.93
CA ALA A 63 3.10 -16.31 -12.50
C ALA A 63 3.75 -15.13 -11.77
N TYR A 64 4.75 -14.51 -12.40
CA TYR A 64 5.41 -13.32 -11.88
C TYR A 64 4.53 -12.07 -12.04
N GLN A 65 3.83 -11.92 -13.18
CA GLN A 65 2.84 -10.86 -13.39
C GLN A 65 1.76 -10.87 -12.30
N ALA A 66 1.24 -12.05 -11.93
CA ALA A 66 0.25 -12.17 -10.86
C ALA A 66 0.79 -11.72 -9.48
N GLN A 67 2.07 -11.98 -9.18
CA GLN A 67 2.71 -11.50 -7.94
C GLN A 67 2.89 -9.98 -7.95
N VAL A 68 3.32 -9.44 -9.09
CA VAL A 68 3.43 -7.99 -9.31
C VAL A 68 2.07 -7.32 -9.14
N GLN A 69 1.01 -7.94 -9.66
CA GLN A 69 -0.37 -7.46 -9.51
C GLN A 69 -0.84 -7.47 -8.06
N GLU A 70 -0.61 -8.56 -7.32
CA GLU A 70 -0.98 -8.66 -5.90
C GLU A 70 -0.29 -7.56 -5.07
N GLU A 71 1.00 -7.33 -5.31
CA GLU A 71 1.77 -6.28 -4.63
C GLU A 71 1.28 -4.86 -5.00
N PHE A 72 0.96 -4.65 -6.29
CA PHE A 72 0.40 -3.39 -6.75
C PHE A 72 -1.00 -3.14 -6.19
N GLU A 73 -1.85 -4.16 -6.08
CA GLU A 73 -3.20 -4.02 -5.49
C GLU A 73 -3.15 -3.68 -3.98
N GLU A 74 -2.12 -4.16 -3.27
CA GLU A 74 -1.94 -3.86 -1.83
C GLU A 74 -1.46 -2.42 -1.59
N SER A 75 -0.53 -1.93 -2.42
CA SER A 75 0.19 -0.66 -2.17
C SER A 75 -0.16 0.47 -3.15
N SER A 76 -0.86 0.15 -4.25
CA SER A 76 -1.12 1.04 -5.40
C SER A 76 0.15 1.62 -6.04
N GLU A 77 1.30 0.98 -5.82
CA GLU A 77 2.58 1.34 -6.40
C GLU A 77 3.45 0.11 -6.64
N ILE A 78 4.44 0.20 -7.53
CA ILE A 78 5.46 -0.84 -7.68
C ILE A 78 6.70 -0.32 -8.40
N LEU A 79 7.88 -0.85 -8.05
CA LEU A 79 9.14 -0.53 -8.73
C LEU A 79 9.72 -1.77 -9.43
N LEU A 80 9.63 -1.78 -10.77
CA LEU A 80 10.16 -2.87 -11.60
C LEU A 80 11.60 -2.57 -12.04
N LYS A 81 12.58 -3.23 -11.41
CA LYS A 81 14.01 -3.09 -11.73
C LYS A 81 14.38 -3.83 -13.02
N ASP A 82 15.41 -3.36 -13.74
CA ASP A 82 15.88 -4.00 -14.98
C ASP A 82 14.74 -4.30 -15.96
N PHE A 83 13.80 -3.34 -16.09
CA PHE A 83 12.58 -3.51 -16.89
C PHE A 83 12.90 -3.75 -18.37
N LEU A 84 13.77 -2.92 -18.92
CA LEU A 84 14.34 -3.14 -20.25
C LEU A 84 15.48 -4.15 -20.15
N LYS A 85 15.68 -4.94 -21.20
CA LYS A 85 16.90 -5.74 -21.32
C LYS A 85 18.14 -4.85 -21.34
N ALA A 86 19.21 -5.32 -20.72
CA ALA A 86 20.45 -4.56 -20.54
C ALA A 86 21.01 -3.99 -21.87
N ASP A 87 21.02 -4.78 -22.95
CA ASP A 87 21.49 -4.35 -24.26
C ASP A 87 20.65 -3.21 -24.86
N LYS A 88 19.33 -3.27 -24.69
CA LYS A 88 18.40 -2.22 -25.14
C LYS A 88 18.49 -0.97 -24.28
N PHE A 89 18.61 -1.14 -22.97
CA PHE A 89 18.82 -0.04 -22.03
C PHE A 89 20.10 0.73 -22.35
N ASP A 90 21.23 0.03 -22.49
CA ASP A 90 22.52 0.63 -22.82
C ASP A 90 22.46 1.37 -24.16
N MET A 91 21.84 0.77 -25.17
CA MET A 91 21.65 1.38 -26.49
C MET A 91 20.87 2.71 -26.39
N VAL A 92 19.78 2.75 -25.63
CA VAL A 92 18.99 3.98 -25.42
C VAL A 92 19.80 5.02 -24.64
N CYS A 93 20.45 4.63 -23.55
CA CYS A 93 21.30 5.53 -22.76
C CYS A 93 22.45 6.11 -23.58
N GLU A 94 23.11 5.31 -24.42
CA GLU A 94 24.13 5.80 -25.34
C GLU A 94 23.59 6.81 -26.36
N ALA A 95 22.42 6.53 -26.94
CA ALA A 95 21.80 7.45 -27.90
C ALA A 95 21.41 8.77 -27.25
N LEU A 96 20.90 8.75 -26.02
CA LEU A 96 20.60 9.96 -25.25
C LEU A 96 21.85 10.78 -24.92
N ARG A 97 23.01 10.13 -24.74
CA ARG A 97 24.30 10.82 -24.48
C ARG A 97 24.96 11.38 -25.73
N LYS A 98 24.86 10.68 -26.87
CA LYS A 98 25.62 10.96 -28.10
C LYS A 98 24.87 11.81 -29.12
N SER A 99 23.55 11.87 -29.06
CA SER A 99 22.72 12.49 -30.11
C SER A 99 22.47 13.97 -29.84
N ASP A 100 22.40 14.76 -30.91
CA ASP A 100 21.97 16.17 -30.88
C ASP A 100 20.44 16.27 -30.74
N ILE A 101 19.92 15.82 -29.60
CA ILE A 101 18.49 15.91 -29.29
C ILE A 101 18.12 17.37 -29.04
N VAL A 102 17.03 17.82 -29.67
CA VAL A 102 16.49 19.16 -29.45
C VAL A 102 15.65 19.17 -28.19
N TRP A 103 16.19 19.80 -27.14
CA TRP A 103 15.53 19.97 -25.85
C TRP A 103 14.80 21.32 -25.78
N LYS A 104 13.53 21.31 -25.36
CA LYS A 104 12.72 22.51 -25.15
C LYS A 104 12.44 22.70 -23.66
N ARG A 105 12.77 23.89 -23.14
CA ARG A 105 12.48 24.26 -21.76
C ARG A 105 10.97 24.38 -21.55
N ARG A 106 10.44 23.68 -20.55
CA ARG A 106 9.03 23.69 -20.14
C ARG A 106 8.84 24.65 -18.98
N GLY A 107 7.72 25.37 -19.03
CA GLY A 107 7.29 26.34 -18.03
C GLY A 107 5.78 26.32 -17.83
N PRO A 108 5.20 27.34 -17.19
CA PRO A 108 5.85 28.48 -16.54
C PRO A 108 6.54 28.13 -15.20
N PRO A 109 7.48 28.94 -14.69
CA PRO A 109 8.26 28.63 -13.48
C PRO A 109 7.44 28.40 -12.21
N ASN A 110 6.25 28.99 -12.09
CA ASN A 110 5.36 28.75 -10.96
C ASN A 110 4.62 27.39 -11.03
N LYS A 111 4.97 26.54 -11.99
CA LYS A 111 4.38 25.21 -12.19
C LYS A 111 5.46 24.16 -12.43
N ARG A 112 6.40 24.47 -13.33
CA ARG A 112 7.45 23.55 -13.76
C ARG A 112 8.62 24.27 -14.39
N CYS A 113 9.79 23.65 -14.32
CA CYS A 113 11.00 24.09 -14.96
C CYS A 113 11.83 22.83 -15.26
N TYR A 114 11.73 22.29 -16.47
CA TYR A 114 12.54 21.13 -16.90
C TYR A 114 12.65 21.13 -18.42
N GLU A 115 13.39 20.21 -19.00
CA GLU A 115 13.53 20.09 -20.44
C GLU A 115 12.78 18.86 -20.97
N CYS A 116 12.08 19.04 -22.09
CA CYS A 116 11.35 18.00 -22.79
C CYS A 116 11.86 17.88 -24.22
N ALA A 117 12.07 16.66 -24.71
CA ALA A 117 12.54 16.42 -26.07
C ALA A 117 11.42 16.64 -27.10
N GLU A 118 11.79 17.09 -28.30
CA GLU A 118 10.86 17.18 -29.43
C GLU A 118 10.72 15.80 -30.12
N GLU A 119 9.52 15.22 -30.03
CA GLU A 119 9.22 13.86 -30.51
C GLU A 119 9.55 13.64 -32.00
N ALA A 120 9.39 14.67 -32.84
CA ALA A 120 9.63 14.59 -34.27
C ALA A 120 11.10 14.37 -34.67
N VAL A 121 12.05 14.54 -33.74
CA VAL A 121 13.50 14.53 -34.02
C VAL A 121 14.25 13.57 -33.08
N LEU A 122 13.56 12.57 -32.53
CA LEU A 122 14.18 11.58 -31.66
C LEU A 122 15.07 10.59 -32.45
N PRO A 123 16.18 10.11 -31.87
CA PRO A 123 16.96 9.02 -32.44
C PRO A 123 16.12 7.74 -32.56
N GLU A 124 16.36 6.95 -33.60
CA GLU A 124 15.54 5.76 -33.93
C GLU A 124 15.32 4.81 -32.75
N CYS A 125 16.37 4.47 -32.00
CA CYS A 125 16.23 3.59 -30.83
C CYS A 125 15.42 4.20 -29.68
N VAL A 126 15.45 5.53 -29.52
CA VAL A 126 14.65 6.24 -28.50
C VAL A 126 13.19 6.29 -28.97
N SER A 127 12.95 6.50 -30.26
CA SER A 127 11.61 6.41 -30.86
C SER A 127 11.02 5.01 -30.72
N GLN A 128 11.79 3.96 -30.97
CA GLN A 128 11.33 2.57 -30.77
C GLN A 128 11.01 2.27 -29.30
N CYS A 129 11.81 2.78 -28.36
CA CYS A 129 11.51 2.66 -26.94
C CYS A 129 10.23 3.42 -26.56
N TRP A 130 9.97 4.57 -27.18
CA TRP A 130 8.73 5.32 -27.00
C TRP A 130 7.52 4.58 -27.57
N GLU A 131 7.64 4.04 -28.79
CA GLU A 131 6.62 3.20 -29.43
C GLU A 131 6.29 1.96 -28.61
N LEU A 132 7.29 1.33 -27.97
CA LEU A 132 7.07 0.23 -27.02
C LEU A 132 6.17 0.66 -25.86
N LEU A 133 6.50 1.78 -25.19
CA LEU A 133 5.74 2.25 -24.02
C LEU A 133 4.31 2.68 -24.39
N ALA A 134 4.11 3.20 -25.59
CA ALA A 134 2.80 3.59 -26.11
C ALA A 134 2.06 2.46 -26.85
N SER A 135 2.65 1.25 -26.93
CA SER A 135 2.06 0.15 -27.69
C SER A 135 0.87 -0.48 -26.97
N GLU A 136 -0.10 -0.98 -27.74
CA GLU A 136 -1.22 -1.75 -27.23
C GLU A 136 -0.78 -2.99 -26.42
N ALA A 137 0.37 -3.58 -26.77
CA ALA A 137 0.99 -4.66 -26.02
C ALA A 137 1.39 -4.24 -24.60
N MET A 138 1.97 -3.04 -24.46
CA MET A 138 2.31 -2.48 -23.16
C MET A 138 1.07 -2.17 -22.33
N PHE A 139 -0.01 -1.69 -22.95
CA PHE A 139 -1.27 -1.45 -22.23
C PHE A 139 -1.84 -2.74 -21.65
N LEU A 140 -1.79 -3.85 -22.40
CA LEU A 140 -2.18 -5.16 -21.89
C LEU A 140 -1.25 -5.62 -20.76
N LEU A 141 0.07 -5.45 -20.91
CA LEU A 141 1.03 -5.80 -19.87
C LEU A 141 0.81 -5.00 -18.57
N LEU A 142 0.58 -3.69 -18.67
CA LEU A 142 0.27 -2.84 -17.53
C LEU A 142 -1.07 -3.21 -16.90
N SER A 143 -2.07 -3.62 -17.70
CA SER A 143 -3.33 -4.15 -17.17
C SER A 143 -3.07 -5.39 -16.30
N ASN A 144 -2.23 -6.30 -16.77
CA ASN A 144 -1.86 -7.50 -16.01
C ASN A 144 -1.03 -7.19 -14.76
N PHE A 145 -0.25 -6.10 -14.74
CA PHE A 145 0.53 -5.72 -13.57
C PHE A 145 -0.25 -4.95 -12.51
N THR A 146 -1.37 -4.33 -12.88
CA THR A 146 -2.05 -3.38 -12.01
C THR A 146 -3.49 -3.77 -11.70
N GLY A 147 -4.05 -4.74 -12.42
CA GLY A 147 -5.48 -5.06 -12.37
C GLY A 147 -6.38 -4.02 -13.03
N LEU A 148 -5.81 -2.92 -13.55
CA LEU A 148 -6.56 -1.87 -14.22
C LEU A 148 -6.96 -2.28 -15.64
N LYS A 149 -8.16 -1.92 -16.06
CA LYS A 149 -8.65 -2.18 -17.42
C LYS A 149 -8.11 -1.18 -18.43
N LEU A 150 -6.81 -1.26 -18.74
CA LEU A 150 -6.16 -0.43 -19.78
C LEU A 150 -6.24 -1.06 -21.17
N HIS A 151 -6.76 -2.28 -21.30
CA HIS A 151 -6.86 -2.98 -22.56
C HIS A 151 -8.12 -3.84 -22.62
N TYR A 152 -8.75 -3.99 -23.80
CA TYR A 152 -10.01 -4.75 -23.96
C TYR A 152 -9.85 -6.26 -23.74
N LEU A 153 -8.64 -6.80 -23.92
CA LEU A 153 -8.29 -8.20 -23.61
C LEU A 153 -7.88 -8.43 -22.15
N ALA A 154 -7.74 -7.38 -21.35
CA ALA A 154 -7.52 -7.57 -19.93
C ALA A 154 -8.78 -8.21 -19.33
N SER A 155 -8.62 -9.21 -18.48
CA SER A 155 -9.73 -9.83 -17.77
C SER A 155 -10.38 -8.77 -16.87
N GLY A 156 -11.42 -8.11 -17.37
CA GLY A 156 -12.29 -7.30 -16.53
C GLY A 156 -13.15 -8.22 -15.68
N ASN A 157 -13.36 -7.89 -14.41
CA ASN A 157 -14.44 -8.47 -13.59
C ASN A 157 -15.82 -7.95 -14.08
N ASP A 158 -16.11 -8.12 -15.37
CA ASP A 158 -17.37 -7.69 -16.01
C ASP A 158 -18.24 -8.92 -16.32
N ASP A 159 -18.66 -9.66 -15.28
CA ASP A 159 -19.64 -10.75 -15.41
C ASP A 159 -20.98 -10.47 -14.70
N ASP A 160 -21.29 -9.23 -14.28
CA ASP A 160 -22.52 -8.94 -13.50
C ASP A 160 -23.44 -7.83 -14.07
N ASP A 161 -23.27 -7.38 -15.33
CA ASP A 161 -24.15 -6.37 -15.95
C ASP A 161 -25.04 -6.91 -17.10
N GLU A 162 -25.43 -8.18 -17.05
CA GLU A 162 -26.59 -8.68 -17.82
C GLU A 162 -27.76 -9.05 -16.87
N GLU A 163 -28.48 -8.04 -16.37
CA GLU A 163 -29.81 -8.27 -15.81
C GLU A 163 -30.76 -8.76 -16.92
N GLU A 164 -31.03 -10.07 -16.93
CA GLU A 164 -32.19 -10.66 -17.61
C GLU A 164 -33.48 -9.97 -17.13
N LYS A 165 -34.05 -9.11 -17.98
CA LYS A 165 -35.42 -8.64 -17.79
C LYS A 165 -36.38 -9.80 -18.03
N THR A 166 -36.85 -10.42 -16.95
CA THR A 166 -38.03 -11.28 -16.98
C THR A 166 -39.27 -10.43 -17.24
N ASP A 167 -39.85 -10.60 -18.41
CA ASP A 167 -41.09 -9.99 -18.88
C ASP A 167 -42.29 -10.63 -18.16
N GLU A 168 -42.95 -9.90 -17.26
CA GLU A 168 -44.31 -10.25 -16.80
C GLU A 168 -45.34 -9.43 -17.57
N THR A 169 -45.88 -10.06 -18.61
CA THR A 169 -47.08 -9.62 -19.32
C THR A 169 -48.33 -9.85 -18.47
N VAL A 170 -49.11 -8.82 -18.16
CA VAL A 170 -50.56 -8.94 -17.97
C VAL A 170 -51.31 -7.74 -18.55
N ALA A 171 -52.04 -8.03 -19.62
CA ALA A 171 -53.34 -7.50 -20.09
C ALA A 171 -53.63 -5.97 -20.02
N GLY A 172 -54.07 -5.30 -21.08
CA GLY A 172 -54.46 -5.79 -22.40
C GLY A 172 -55.24 -4.74 -23.23
N SER A 173 -55.62 -5.19 -24.42
CA SER A 173 -56.74 -4.74 -25.27
C SER A 173 -56.70 -3.31 -25.84
N SER A 174 -56.39 -3.16 -27.12
CA SER A 174 -57.39 -3.17 -28.23
C SER A 174 -56.83 -2.57 -29.53
N ASP A 175 -56.86 -3.41 -30.57
CA ASP A 175 -57.27 -3.20 -31.96
C ASP A 175 -56.96 -1.92 -32.78
N ALA A 176 -56.42 -2.24 -33.98
CA ALA A 176 -56.79 -1.75 -35.31
C ALA A 176 -56.02 -0.55 -35.94
N ALA A 177 -55.07 -0.95 -36.81
CA ALA A 177 -54.95 -0.61 -38.23
C ALA A 177 -55.08 0.85 -38.72
N GLY A 178 -54.03 1.32 -39.41
CA GLY A 178 -54.20 2.11 -40.64
C GLY A 178 -53.27 3.32 -40.84
N ASN A 179 -52.29 3.14 -41.73
CA ASN A 179 -51.81 4.07 -42.77
C ASN A 179 -51.30 5.50 -42.46
N SER A 180 -50.05 5.71 -42.90
CA SER A 180 -49.57 6.77 -43.81
C SER A 180 -49.34 8.22 -43.34
N ILE A 181 -48.04 8.57 -43.28
CA ILE A 181 -47.33 9.75 -43.84
C ILE A 181 -47.98 11.13 -43.67
N ALA A 182 -47.37 11.99 -42.84
CA ALA A 182 -46.72 13.26 -43.24
C ALA A 182 -46.67 14.29 -42.09
N GLY A 183 -45.45 14.74 -41.75
CA GLY A 183 -45.19 16.14 -41.41
C GLY A 183 -45.28 16.59 -39.94
N LEU A 184 -44.13 17.08 -39.48
CA LEU A 184 -43.92 18.20 -38.54
C LEU A 184 -43.70 17.90 -37.04
N GLU A 185 -42.45 18.19 -36.67
CA GLU A 185 -42.00 18.82 -35.41
C GLU A 185 -42.15 18.01 -34.10
N GLU A 186 -41.07 17.32 -33.74
CA GLU A 186 -40.84 16.88 -32.36
C GLU A 186 -39.71 17.69 -31.71
N LYS A 187 -40.06 18.26 -30.56
CA LYS A 187 -39.16 18.87 -29.59
C LYS A 187 -38.27 17.80 -28.99
N GLU A 188 -36.95 17.96 -29.12
CA GLU A 188 -36.01 17.20 -28.31
C GLU A 188 -36.01 17.71 -26.86
N ALA A 189 -36.38 16.82 -25.94
CA ALA A 189 -36.02 16.87 -24.53
C ALA A 189 -35.14 15.64 -24.23
N PRO A 190 -34.21 15.73 -23.26
CA PRO A 190 -32.85 15.24 -23.41
C PRO A 190 -32.74 13.72 -23.28
N GLY A 191 -32.13 13.11 -24.30
CA GLY A 191 -31.64 11.75 -24.24
C GLY A 191 -30.57 11.62 -23.17
N LYS A 192 -30.81 10.70 -22.23
CA LYS A 192 -29.86 10.22 -21.25
C LYS A 192 -28.73 9.53 -22.03
N THR A 193 -27.61 10.23 -22.23
CA THR A 193 -26.38 9.64 -22.76
C THR A 193 -25.92 8.57 -21.76
N THR A 194 -26.11 7.31 -22.10
CA THR A 194 -25.29 6.22 -21.58
C THR A 194 -23.87 6.51 -22.03
N GLU A 195 -23.02 6.95 -21.10
CA GLU A 195 -21.59 7.12 -21.34
C GLU A 195 -21.00 5.75 -21.65
N GLU A 196 -20.54 5.57 -22.89
CA GLU A 196 -19.71 4.40 -23.23
C GLU A 196 -18.43 4.45 -22.38
N PRO A 197 -17.90 3.30 -21.92
CA PRO A 197 -16.64 3.26 -21.18
C PRO A 197 -15.54 3.89 -22.03
N SER A 198 -14.92 4.95 -21.50
CA SER A 198 -13.86 5.71 -22.18
C SER A 198 -12.74 4.78 -22.62
N ALA A 199 -12.36 4.84 -23.90
CA ALA A 199 -11.20 4.13 -24.40
C ALA A 199 -9.94 4.56 -23.61
N PRO A 200 -9.03 3.63 -23.27
CA PRO A 200 -7.81 3.93 -22.54
C PRO A 200 -6.91 4.83 -23.39
N VAL A 201 -6.33 5.86 -22.76
CA VAL A 201 -5.49 6.85 -23.42
C VAL A 201 -4.21 7.03 -22.62
N CYS A 202 -3.06 7.15 -23.30
CA CYS A 202 -1.80 7.54 -22.67
C CYS A 202 -1.34 8.92 -23.13
N ARG A 203 -0.57 9.58 -22.27
CA ARG A 203 0.26 10.74 -22.63
C ARG A 203 1.61 10.54 -21.96
N GLY A 204 2.66 11.05 -22.58
CA GLY A 204 3.95 11.10 -21.93
C GLY A 204 4.94 11.97 -22.69
N GLU A 205 6.13 12.05 -22.14
CA GLU A 205 7.20 12.90 -22.64
C GLU A 205 8.55 12.36 -22.21
N LEU A 206 9.55 12.51 -23.08
CA LEU A 206 10.95 12.29 -22.72
C LEU A 206 11.49 13.53 -22.03
N ARG A 207 11.81 13.40 -20.74
CA ARG A 207 12.28 14.51 -19.89
C ARG A 207 13.78 14.40 -19.62
N ARG A 208 14.45 15.55 -19.57
CA ARG A 208 15.82 15.68 -19.07
C ARG A 208 15.80 16.53 -17.81
N TRP A 209 16.40 15.99 -16.75
CA TRP A 209 16.50 16.61 -15.44
C TRP A 209 17.94 16.98 -15.15
N GLN A 210 18.15 18.23 -14.74
CA GLN A 210 19.44 18.80 -14.37
C GLN A 210 19.30 19.70 -13.15
N HIS A 211 20.43 20.23 -12.67
CA HIS A 211 20.44 21.18 -11.56
C HIS A 211 19.52 22.39 -11.85
N GLY A 212 18.59 22.66 -10.92
CA GLY A 212 17.63 23.76 -11.02
C GLY A 212 16.31 23.40 -11.71
N ASP A 213 16.14 22.14 -12.12
CA ASP A 213 14.87 21.66 -12.66
C ASP A 213 13.93 21.20 -11.54
N TYR A 214 12.61 21.42 -11.72
CA TYR A 214 11.59 21.08 -10.74
C TYR A 214 10.16 21.05 -11.32
N THR A 215 9.24 20.47 -10.57
CA THR A 215 7.77 20.60 -10.73
C THR A 215 7.15 20.94 -9.39
N ILE A 216 6.07 21.73 -9.38
CA ILE A 216 5.39 22.17 -8.17
C ILE A 216 3.88 21.94 -8.33
N VAL A 217 3.23 21.49 -7.26
CA VAL A 217 1.77 21.35 -7.18
C VAL A 217 1.10 22.72 -7.35
N HIS A 218 0.02 22.79 -8.12
CA HIS A 218 -0.66 24.05 -8.39
C HIS A 218 -2.19 23.90 -8.46
N ASP A 219 -2.94 24.93 -8.05
CA ASP A 219 -4.41 24.91 -7.94
C ASP A 219 -5.16 24.61 -9.25
N THR A 220 -4.50 24.80 -10.40
CA THR A 220 -5.07 24.52 -11.74
C THR A 220 -4.77 23.11 -12.24
N ASP A 221 -4.28 22.20 -11.38
CA ASP A 221 -3.86 20.84 -11.77
C ASP A 221 -5.01 19.84 -11.72
N VAL A 222 -6.11 20.16 -12.40
CA VAL A 222 -7.32 19.31 -12.42
C VAL A 222 -7.02 17.92 -13.00
N GLY A 223 -6.02 17.81 -13.89
CA GLY A 223 -5.63 16.53 -14.49
C GLY A 223 -4.90 15.57 -13.54
N ASN A 224 -4.30 16.05 -12.45
CA ASN A 224 -3.74 15.20 -11.40
C ASN A 224 -4.77 14.85 -10.30
N ALA A 225 -6.00 15.34 -10.42
CA ALA A 225 -7.13 14.96 -9.57
C ALA A 225 -7.99 13.85 -10.21
N GLU A 226 -7.67 13.43 -11.44
CA GLU A 226 -8.29 12.30 -12.13
C GLU A 226 -7.54 11.01 -11.81
N PHE A 227 -8.24 9.87 -11.77
CA PHE A 227 -7.59 8.56 -11.61
C PHE A 227 -6.65 8.30 -12.79
N ALA A 228 -5.37 8.14 -12.51
CA ALA A 228 -4.34 7.92 -13.51
C ALA A 228 -3.29 6.91 -13.01
N LEU A 229 -2.64 6.24 -13.95
CA LEU A 229 -1.47 5.40 -13.70
C LEU A 229 -0.23 6.13 -14.22
N ASP A 230 0.66 6.52 -13.30
CA ASP A 230 1.94 7.12 -13.66
C ASP A 230 2.98 6.03 -13.95
N LEU A 231 3.68 6.18 -15.08
CA LEU A 231 4.79 5.30 -15.47
C LEU A 231 6.07 6.12 -15.62
N LEU A 232 7.09 5.77 -14.83
CA LEU A 232 8.40 6.43 -14.84
C LEU A 232 9.50 5.44 -15.23
N LEU A 233 10.10 5.62 -16.41
CA LEU A 233 11.30 4.90 -16.83
C LEU A 233 12.53 5.80 -16.69
N PHE A 234 13.43 5.47 -15.76
CA PHE A 234 14.65 6.22 -15.51
C PHE A 234 15.81 5.72 -16.39
N LEU A 235 16.57 6.65 -16.97
CA LEU A 235 17.65 6.36 -17.92
C LEU A 235 18.91 7.17 -17.56
N GLY A 236 20.06 6.50 -17.41
CA GLY A 236 21.36 7.16 -17.25
C GLY A 236 21.59 7.89 -15.91
N CYS A 237 21.03 7.37 -14.83
CA CYS A 237 21.05 7.97 -13.48
C CYS A 237 21.81 7.12 -12.44
N GLU A 238 22.85 6.41 -12.87
CA GLU A 238 23.58 5.43 -12.03
C GLU A 238 24.22 6.05 -10.78
N ASP A 239 24.77 7.28 -10.89
CA ASP A 239 25.42 8.00 -9.80
C ASP A 239 24.48 8.97 -9.05
N TRP A 240 23.15 8.85 -9.26
CA TRP A 240 22.20 9.79 -8.69
C TRP A 240 21.90 9.49 -7.22
N GLN A 241 22.18 10.47 -6.35
CA GLN A 241 21.98 10.39 -4.91
C GLN A 241 20.70 11.12 -4.49
N THR A 242 20.06 10.68 -3.42
CA THR A 242 18.80 11.27 -2.93
C THR A 242 18.96 12.75 -2.55
N GLU A 243 20.13 13.14 -2.06
CA GLU A 243 20.45 14.52 -1.65
C GLU A 243 20.52 15.48 -2.84
N TYR A 244 20.64 14.97 -4.07
CA TYR A 244 20.62 15.80 -5.28
C TYR A 244 19.20 16.26 -5.64
N GLY A 245 18.18 15.70 -4.98
CA GLY A 245 16.78 15.93 -5.33
C GLY A 245 16.40 15.21 -6.61
N GLY A 246 15.38 15.71 -7.32
CA GLY A 246 14.91 15.13 -8.58
C GLY A 246 14.08 13.85 -8.44
N PHE A 247 13.83 13.39 -7.21
CA PHE A 247 12.83 12.36 -6.92
C PHE A 247 11.41 12.88 -7.15
N THR A 248 10.49 11.97 -7.46
CA THR A 248 9.06 12.28 -7.57
C THR A 248 8.40 11.99 -6.23
N SER A 249 7.69 12.97 -5.69
CA SER A 249 6.99 12.87 -4.41
C SER A 249 5.48 12.92 -4.65
N TYR A 250 4.75 11.94 -4.13
CA TYR A 250 3.29 11.91 -4.16
C TYR A 250 2.76 12.32 -2.78
N ILE A 251 1.87 13.30 -2.77
CA ILE A 251 1.29 13.87 -1.55
C ILE A 251 -0.23 13.75 -1.60
N ALA A 252 -0.86 13.52 -0.44
CA ALA A 252 -2.31 13.57 -0.38
C ALA A 252 -2.80 15.01 -0.50
N ASN A 253 -3.94 15.21 -1.14
CA ASN A 253 -4.54 16.53 -1.24
C ASN A 253 -4.97 17.04 0.15
N GLY A 254 -4.34 18.11 0.63
CA GLY A 254 -4.64 18.74 1.92
C GLY A 254 -3.93 18.13 3.13
N GLU A 255 -2.95 17.24 2.93
CA GLU A 255 -2.10 16.69 3.99
C GLU A 255 -0.64 17.13 3.76
N ASP A 256 0.10 17.39 4.84
CA ASP A 256 1.54 17.71 4.80
C ASP A 256 2.42 16.44 4.77
N GLU A 257 1.79 15.25 4.74
CA GLU A 257 2.48 13.95 4.79
C GLU A 257 2.77 13.43 3.37
N GLU A 258 4.05 13.14 3.11
CA GLU A 258 4.53 12.51 1.90
C GLU A 258 4.10 11.03 1.88
N LYS A 259 3.33 10.64 0.87
CA LYS A 259 2.80 9.28 0.73
C LYS A 259 3.77 8.36 0.01
N LEU A 260 4.56 8.89 -0.92
CA LEU A 260 5.53 8.10 -1.68
C LEU A 260 6.66 8.96 -2.25
N THR A 261 7.88 8.41 -2.26
CA THR A 261 9.05 9.00 -2.92
C THR A 261 9.66 8.03 -3.93
N SER A 262 9.52 8.30 -5.22
CA SER A 262 10.22 7.54 -6.28
C SER A 262 11.58 8.18 -6.58
N SER A 263 12.67 7.47 -6.28
CA SER A 263 14.05 7.95 -6.52
C SER A 263 14.67 7.34 -7.79
N SER A 264 15.54 8.11 -8.47
CA SER A 264 16.23 7.68 -9.70
C SER A 264 17.51 6.84 -9.47
N GLY A 265 17.77 6.36 -8.26
CA GLY A 265 19.03 5.69 -7.93
C GLY A 265 19.07 4.25 -8.44
N SER A 266 19.77 4.01 -9.55
CA SER A 266 20.15 2.67 -10.04
C SER A 266 21.68 2.53 -9.95
N GLY A 267 22.24 2.39 -8.75
CA GLY A 267 23.70 2.22 -8.64
C GLY A 267 24.34 2.09 -7.26
N GLY A 268 23.59 2.24 -6.16
CA GLY A 268 24.11 1.90 -4.82
C GLY A 268 24.17 0.39 -4.62
N TRP A 269 25.25 -0.13 -4.02
CA TRP A 269 25.24 -1.51 -3.52
C TRP A 269 24.10 -1.61 -2.50
N ALA A 270 23.05 -2.38 -2.79
CA ALA A 270 21.97 -2.62 -1.85
C ALA A 270 21.69 -4.13 -1.81
N GLY A 271 21.33 -4.64 -0.65
CA GLY A 271 21.02 -6.06 -0.49
C GLY A 271 20.09 -6.32 0.67
N SER A 272 19.42 -7.47 0.67
CA SER A 272 18.49 -7.85 1.72
C SER A 272 18.85 -9.21 2.32
N ALA A 273 18.64 -9.35 3.62
CA ALA A 273 18.80 -10.58 4.35
C ALA A 273 17.70 -10.75 5.41
N PHE A 274 17.35 -11.99 5.69
CA PHE A 274 16.41 -12.39 6.74
C PHE A 274 17.19 -13.05 7.87
N LEU A 275 17.12 -12.42 9.05
CA LEU A 275 17.71 -12.93 10.28
C LEU A 275 16.62 -13.56 11.14
N PHE A 276 16.68 -14.88 11.30
CA PHE A 276 15.80 -15.66 12.16
C PHE A 276 16.41 -15.71 13.55
N LEU A 277 15.62 -15.37 14.57
CA LEU A 277 16.00 -15.35 15.98
C LEU A 277 15.03 -16.23 16.77
N GLN A 278 15.57 -17.25 17.43
CA GLN A 278 14.83 -18.13 18.32
C GLN A 278 15.55 -18.18 19.67
N SER A 279 14.80 -17.97 20.76
CA SER A 279 15.38 -18.13 22.10
C SER A 279 15.40 -19.60 22.49
N ASN A 280 16.50 -20.05 23.08
CA ASN A 280 16.66 -21.41 23.58
C ASN A 280 16.13 -21.58 25.03
N LEU A 281 15.69 -20.48 25.66
CA LEU A 281 15.18 -20.47 27.03
C LEU A 281 13.65 -20.44 27.07
N GLN A 282 13.03 -21.41 27.75
CA GLN A 282 11.57 -21.50 27.90
C GLN A 282 10.95 -20.28 28.62
N GLN A 283 11.74 -19.50 29.36
CA GLN A 283 11.26 -18.31 30.08
C GLN A 283 11.23 -17.05 29.21
N VAL A 284 11.89 -17.06 28.04
CA VAL A 284 12.04 -15.87 27.17
C VAL A 284 11.45 -16.18 25.80
N ASP A 285 10.15 -15.96 25.67
CA ASP A 285 9.46 -16.06 24.39
C ASP A 285 9.50 -14.71 23.66
N LEU A 286 10.48 -14.56 22.75
CA LEU A 286 10.67 -13.37 21.93
C LEU A 286 9.42 -12.99 21.12
N PRO A 287 8.76 -13.92 20.39
CA PRO A 287 7.45 -13.69 19.80
C PRO A 287 6.40 -13.10 20.74
N ALA A 288 6.27 -13.65 21.96
CA ALA A 288 5.32 -13.15 22.95
C ALA A 288 5.69 -11.75 23.46
N LEU A 289 6.97 -11.50 23.74
CA LEU A 289 7.48 -10.19 24.16
C LEU A 289 7.28 -9.12 23.06
N TYR A 290 7.38 -9.50 21.78
CA TYR A 290 7.14 -8.59 20.67
C TYR A 290 5.64 -8.34 20.40
N LYS A 291 4.73 -9.18 20.93
CA LYS A 291 3.27 -8.91 20.92
C LYS A 291 2.85 -7.92 22.01
N ASP A 292 3.59 -7.85 23.11
CA ASP A 292 3.30 -6.95 24.22
C ASP A 292 3.74 -5.51 23.89
N LEU A 293 2.85 -4.53 24.05
CA LEU A 293 3.07 -3.16 23.56
C LEU A 293 4.25 -2.44 24.28
N GLU A 294 4.49 -2.74 25.55
CA GLU A 294 5.56 -2.14 26.34
C GLU A 294 6.90 -2.84 26.07
N GLN A 295 6.89 -4.17 26.02
CA GLN A 295 8.08 -4.97 25.73
C GLN A 295 8.48 -4.91 24.26
N LYS A 296 7.56 -4.62 23.34
CA LYS A 296 7.84 -4.48 21.89
C LYS A 296 8.85 -3.39 21.58
N ILE A 297 8.67 -2.18 22.13
CA ILE A 297 9.62 -1.05 21.94
C ILE A 297 11.00 -1.43 22.49
N ASN A 298 10.99 -2.10 23.63
CA ASN A 298 12.16 -2.56 24.36
C ASN A 298 12.96 -3.63 23.61
N VAL A 299 12.27 -4.65 23.06
CA VAL A 299 12.86 -5.68 22.20
C VAL A 299 13.37 -5.04 20.91
N PHE A 300 12.58 -4.18 20.27
CA PHE A 300 12.99 -3.48 19.05
C PHE A 300 14.24 -2.61 19.27
N LYS A 301 14.32 -1.91 20.41
CA LYS A 301 15.52 -1.17 20.82
C LYS A 301 16.74 -2.06 20.94
N ALA A 302 16.61 -3.22 21.60
CA ALA A 302 17.70 -4.17 21.73
C ALA A 302 18.15 -4.71 20.37
N LEU A 303 17.20 -5.00 19.46
CA LEU A 303 17.49 -5.42 18.08
C LEU A 303 18.25 -4.33 17.30
N LYS A 304 17.79 -3.09 17.37
CA LYS A 304 18.44 -1.96 16.68
C LYS A 304 19.87 -1.72 17.20
N LEU A 305 20.07 -1.71 18.52
CA LEU A 305 21.41 -1.59 19.12
C LEU A 305 22.33 -2.73 18.70
N THR A 306 21.83 -3.96 18.69
CA THR A 306 22.58 -5.15 18.26
C THR A 306 23.02 -5.04 16.80
N LEU A 307 22.12 -4.62 15.91
CA LEU A 307 22.44 -4.44 14.50
C LEU A 307 23.42 -3.30 14.29
N SER A 308 23.31 -2.22 15.06
CA SER A 308 24.27 -1.11 14.99
C SER A 308 25.67 -1.51 15.42
N ASP A 309 25.80 -2.27 16.50
CA ASP A 309 27.09 -2.80 16.95
C ASP A 309 27.67 -3.79 15.94
N SER A 310 26.82 -4.58 15.29
CA SER A 310 27.23 -5.62 14.33
C SER A 310 27.57 -5.04 12.95
N ALA A 311 26.83 -4.04 12.48
CA ALA A 311 27.05 -3.40 11.18
C ALA A 311 28.11 -2.28 11.24
N GLY A 312 28.52 -1.86 12.44
CA GLY A 312 29.58 -0.86 12.63
C GLY A 312 29.10 0.59 12.61
N GLY A 313 27.82 0.86 12.88
CA GLY A 313 27.26 2.21 12.84
C GLY A 313 25.75 2.29 13.05
N LEU A 314 25.21 3.51 13.09
CA LEU A 314 23.76 3.76 13.07
C LEU A 314 23.19 3.81 11.65
N ASP A 315 24.08 3.97 10.66
CA ASP A 315 23.76 4.12 9.25
C ASP A 315 24.19 2.88 8.45
N GLY A 316 23.84 2.82 7.16
CA GLY A 316 24.26 1.72 6.26
C GLY A 316 23.41 0.44 6.33
N TYR A 317 22.46 0.37 7.27
CA TYR A 317 21.45 -0.68 7.32
C TYR A 317 20.08 -0.13 7.76
N GLU A 318 19.03 -0.85 7.38
CA GLU A 318 17.64 -0.52 7.64
C GLU A 318 16.87 -1.79 8.00
N ILE A 319 16.04 -1.75 9.03
CA ILE A 319 15.09 -2.83 9.32
C ILE A 319 13.85 -2.54 8.48
N LEU A 320 13.51 -3.42 7.54
CA LEU A 320 12.31 -3.26 6.71
C LEU A 320 11.07 -3.76 7.44
N LYS A 321 11.17 -4.94 8.05
CA LYS A 321 10.04 -5.60 8.71
C LYS A 321 10.53 -6.54 9.81
N VAL A 322 9.72 -6.68 10.86
CA VAL A 322 9.90 -7.72 11.88
C VAL A 322 8.70 -8.65 11.83
N HIS A 323 8.89 -9.86 11.31
CA HIS A 323 7.84 -10.87 11.27
C HIS A 323 7.80 -11.62 12.61
N ASN A 324 6.63 -11.60 13.23
CA ASN A 324 6.37 -12.35 14.45
C ASN A 324 5.73 -13.70 14.10
N THR A 325 6.52 -14.77 14.16
CA THR A 325 6.03 -16.15 13.96
C THR A 325 5.86 -16.85 15.31
N GLU A 326 5.13 -17.97 15.34
CA GLU A 326 4.84 -18.69 16.60
C GLU A 326 6.10 -19.17 17.34
N SER A 327 7.23 -19.37 16.66
CA SER A 327 8.44 -19.93 17.25
C SER A 327 9.70 -19.06 17.11
N ALA A 328 9.65 -17.98 16.32
CA ALA A 328 10.82 -17.14 16.04
C ALA A 328 10.43 -15.72 15.63
N LEU A 329 11.32 -14.77 15.90
CA LEU A 329 11.28 -13.45 15.26
C LEU A 329 12.15 -13.49 14.00
N ILE A 330 11.62 -12.98 12.89
CA ILE A 330 12.35 -12.89 11.63
C ILE A 330 12.51 -11.41 11.29
N ILE A 331 13.74 -10.94 11.18
CA ILE A 331 14.05 -9.55 10.90
C ILE A 331 14.51 -9.46 9.45
N GLN A 332 13.79 -8.69 8.66
CA GLN A 332 14.19 -8.35 7.30
C GLN A 332 15.07 -7.11 7.34
N ILE A 333 16.33 -7.26 6.94
CA ILE A 333 17.36 -6.23 6.99
C ILE A 333 17.73 -5.86 5.57
N LYS A 334 17.70 -4.57 5.27
CA LYS A 334 18.28 -3.96 4.08
C LYS A 334 19.65 -3.38 4.42
N PHE A 335 20.63 -3.64 3.59
CA PHE A 335 21.94 -3.01 3.67
C PHE A 335 22.09 -2.03 2.51
N SER A 336 22.64 -0.86 2.77
CA SER A 336 22.79 0.25 1.80
C SER A 336 24.20 0.36 1.21
N ASP A 337 25.15 -0.42 1.72
CA ASP A 337 26.51 -0.53 1.18
C ASP A 337 27.21 -1.82 1.63
N GLU A 338 28.24 -2.20 0.88
CA GLU A 338 28.96 -3.47 1.07
C GLU A 338 29.77 -3.51 2.36
N VAL A 339 30.17 -2.34 2.89
CA VAL A 339 31.03 -2.22 4.07
C VAL A 339 30.26 -2.60 5.33
N HIS A 340 29.03 -2.09 5.49
CA HIS A 340 28.18 -2.42 6.64
C HIS A 340 27.69 -3.88 6.58
N CYS A 341 27.35 -4.39 5.39
CA CYS A 341 26.99 -5.80 5.25
C CYS A 341 28.16 -6.73 5.56
N THR A 342 29.36 -6.35 5.13
CA THR A 342 30.61 -7.02 5.47
C THR A 342 30.81 -7.11 6.98
N ALA A 343 30.72 -5.97 7.69
CA ALA A 343 30.91 -5.91 9.13
C ALA A 343 29.88 -6.78 9.86
N PHE A 344 28.62 -6.72 9.40
CA PHE A 344 27.55 -7.56 9.92
C PHE A 344 27.85 -9.06 9.76
N LEU A 345 28.29 -9.49 8.57
CA LEU A 345 28.65 -10.89 8.31
C LEU A 345 29.81 -11.37 9.19
N GLU A 346 30.81 -10.53 9.43
CA GLU A 346 31.94 -10.83 10.33
C GLU A 346 31.51 -10.96 11.79
N SER A 347 30.67 -10.03 12.26
CA SER A 347 30.06 -10.10 13.60
C SER A 347 29.18 -11.35 13.75
N TYR A 348 28.42 -11.70 12.72
CA TYR A 348 27.57 -12.89 12.71
C TYR A 348 28.41 -14.18 12.77
N ALA A 349 29.41 -14.31 11.90
CA ALA A 349 30.25 -15.51 11.81
C ALA A 349 31.14 -15.73 13.04
N SER A 350 31.54 -14.66 13.72
CA SER A 350 32.33 -14.72 14.96
C SER A 350 31.47 -14.94 16.22
N GLY A 351 30.14 -14.88 16.10
CA GLY A 351 29.21 -14.96 17.23
C GLY A 351 29.04 -13.64 18.00
N GLY A 352 29.66 -12.56 17.54
CA GLY A 352 29.53 -11.21 18.12
C GLY A 352 28.08 -10.73 18.14
N LEU A 353 27.32 -10.96 17.07
CA LEU A 353 25.90 -10.59 17.00
C LEU A 353 25.07 -11.26 18.11
N LYS A 354 25.29 -12.56 18.36
CA LYS A 354 24.59 -13.29 19.42
C LYS A 354 24.94 -12.74 20.80
N GLN A 355 26.22 -12.42 21.02
CA GLN A 355 26.69 -11.86 22.27
C GLN A 355 26.11 -10.47 22.55
N CYS A 356 26.14 -9.57 21.55
CA CYS A 356 25.52 -8.24 21.64
C CYS A 356 24.00 -8.35 21.89
N LEU A 357 23.32 -9.25 21.18
CA LEU A 357 21.88 -9.48 21.37
C LEU A 357 21.54 -9.86 22.81
N GLY A 358 22.29 -10.81 23.38
CA GLY A 358 22.11 -11.22 24.77
C GLY A 358 22.36 -10.11 25.77
N GLN A 359 23.39 -9.28 25.55
CA GLN A 359 23.69 -8.14 26.43
C GLN A 359 22.60 -7.07 26.38
N HIS A 360 22.15 -6.69 25.17
CA HIS A 360 21.14 -5.66 24.98
C HIS A 360 19.76 -6.11 25.47
N LEU A 361 19.37 -7.36 25.23
CA LEU A 361 18.12 -7.90 25.77
C LEU A 361 18.15 -8.02 27.29
N LYS A 362 19.29 -8.41 27.89
CA LYS A 362 19.44 -8.46 29.35
C LYS A 362 19.34 -7.09 30.03
N ALA A 363 19.74 -6.02 29.34
CA ALA A 363 19.61 -4.66 29.85
C ALA A 363 18.15 -4.17 29.90
N VAL A 364 17.28 -4.80 29.12
CA VAL A 364 15.90 -4.35 28.88
C VAL A 364 14.86 -5.30 29.49
N LEU A 365 15.16 -6.60 29.54
CA LEU A 365 14.30 -7.63 30.13
C LEU A 365 14.75 -7.95 31.57
N PRO A 366 13.81 -8.26 32.49
CA PRO A 366 14.12 -8.60 33.88
C PRO A 366 14.64 -10.05 34.02
N VAL A 367 15.67 -10.42 33.26
CA VAL A 367 16.24 -11.78 33.24
C VAL A 367 17.63 -11.78 33.87
N THR A 368 17.87 -12.70 34.81
CA THR A 368 19.14 -12.82 35.53
C THR A 368 20.10 -13.82 34.88
N GLU A 369 19.58 -14.81 34.15
CA GLU A 369 20.34 -15.84 33.44
C GLU A 369 21.03 -15.31 32.16
N GLU A 370 22.00 -16.07 31.64
CA GLU A 370 22.60 -15.77 30.33
C GLU A 370 21.64 -16.22 29.22
N LEU A 371 21.30 -15.28 28.34
CA LEU A 371 20.39 -15.53 27.22
C LEU A 371 21.15 -16.21 26.09
N ASP A 372 20.67 -17.38 25.66
CA ASP A 372 21.17 -18.09 24.49
C ASP A 372 20.14 -18.08 23.35
N PHE A 373 20.64 -17.89 22.13
CA PHE A 373 19.82 -17.72 20.94
C PHE A 373 20.32 -18.56 19.77
N ASP A 374 19.38 -19.24 19.14
CA ASP A 374 19.56 -19.82 17.83
C ASP A 374 19.30 -18.75 16.77
N THR A 375 20.29 -18.55 15.91
CA THR A 375 20.21 -17.60 14.80
C THR A 375 20.34 -18.35 13.49
N LYS A 376 19.58 -17.95 12.48
CA LYS A 376 19.78 -18.40 11.10
C LYS A 376 19.72 -17.21 10.16
N LEU A 377 20.58 -17.15 9.17
CA LEU A 377 20.68 -16.06 8.21
C LEU A 377 20.36 -16.57 6.81
N LYS A 378 19.41 -15.92 6.14
CA LYS A 378 18.99 -16.27 4.77
C LYS A 378 19.01 -15.05 3.86
N ALA A 379 19.25 -15.26 2.57
CA ALA A 379 19.06 -14.26 1.52
C ALA A 379 18.31 -14.92 0.36
N GLY A 380 17.10 -14.44 0.07
CA GLY A 380 16.17 -15.11 -0.83
C GLY A 380 15.92 -16.57 -0.40
N SER A 381 16.12 -17.51 -1.32
CA SER A 381 15.97 -18.96 -1.06
C SER A 381 17.23 -19.62 -0.46
N LYS A 382 18.33 -18.89 -0.30
CA LYS A 382 19.63 -19.45 0.13
C LYS A 382 19.84 -19.23 1.63
N THR A 383 20.24 -20.28 2.34
CA THR A 383 20.66 -20.20 3.75
C THR A 383 22.15 -19.88 3.80
N LEU A 384 22.51 -18.70 4.32
CA LEU A 384 23.90 -18.22 4.34
C LEU A 384 24.75 -19.00 5.35
N ASP A 385 24.13 -19.53 6.41
CA ASP A 385 24.80 -20.35 7.45
C ASP A 385 25.65 -21.49 6.88
N ASP A 386 25.19 -22.10 5.77
CA ASP A 386 25.85 -23.25 5.14
C ASP A 386 27.20 -22.89 4.50
N PHE A 387 27.44 -21.61 4.21
CA PHE A 387 28.63 -21.13 3.52
C PHE A 387 29.19 -19.81 4.08
N LEU A 388 28.97 -19.52 5.37
CA LEU A 388 29.49 -18.32 6.05
C LEU A 388 31.00 -18.11 5.92
N LYS A 389 31.77 -19.19 5.68
CA LYS A 389 33.23 -19.10 5.47
C LYS A 389 33.60 -18.44 4.14
N ASP A 390 32.69 -18.45 3.17
CA ASP A 390 32.85 -17.84 1.85
C ASP A 390 32.07 -16.51 1.81
N ARG A 391 32.74 -15.46 2.30
CA ARG A 391 32.13 -14.13 2.47
C ARG A 391 31.68 -13.52 1.14
N ASP A 392 32.45 -13.68 0.07
CA ASP A 392 32.11 -13.15 -1.25
C ASP A 392 30.85 -13.82 -1.82
N ARG A 393 30.64 -15.11 -1.53
CA ARG A 393 29.40 -15.80 -1.88
C ARG A 393 28.22 -15.29 -1.06
N CYS A 394 28.38 -15.04 0.24
CA CYS A 394 27.34 -14.45 1.08
C CYS A 394 26.94 -13.04 0.57
N LEU A 395 27.92 -12.17 0.32
CA LEU A 395 27.68 -10.81 -0.20
C LEU A 395 26.93 -10.82 -1.53
N ARG A 396 27.32 -11.71 -2.46
CA ARG A 396 26.59 -11.88 -3.72
C ARG A 396 25.16 -12.32 -3.51
N CYS A 397 24.91 -13.28 -2.61
CA CYS A 397 23.54 -13.74 -2.35
C CYS A 397 22.67 -12.65 -1.72
N ILE A 398 23.22 -11.84 -0.82
CA ILE A 398 22.53 -10.69 -0.19
C ILE A 398 22.24 -9.61 -1.23
N LYS A 399 23.21 -9.32 -2.10
CA LYS A 399 23.03 -8.38 -3.21
C LYS A 399 22.00 -8.87 -4.23
N GLU A 400 22.01 -10.16 -4.57
CA GLU A 400 21.02 -10.79 -5.46
C GLU A 400 19.61 -10.76 -4.87
N ALA A 401 19.47 -10.90 -3.55
CA ALA A 401 18.17 -10.91 -2.90
C ALA A 401 17.44 -9.57 -3.05
N GLN A 402 18.17 -8.43 -3.02
CA GLN A 402 17.66 -7.05 -3.06
C GLN A 402 16.56 -6.75 -2.01
N PRO A 403 16.42 -5.51 -1.53
CA PRO A 403 15.21 -5.14 -0.79
C PRO A 403 14.03 -5.13 -1.77
N ASP A 404 13.02 -5.96 -1.50
CA ASP A 404 11.78 -6.12 -2.28
C ASP A 404 10.63 -5.26 -1.72
N ARG A 405 10.81 -4.62 -0.56
CA ARG A 405 9.75 -3.89 0.15
C ARG A 405 10.28 -2.61 0.76
N LEU A 406 9.40 -1.61 0.87
CA LEU A 406 9.62 -0.45 1.73
C LEU A 406 9.54 -0.85 3.21
N ARG A 407 9.99 0.06 4.07
CA ARG A 407 9.89 -0.11 5.52
C ARG A 407 8.42 -0.15 5.94
N ASP A 408 8.07 -1.15 6.72
CA ASP A 408 6.71 -1.33 7.26
C ASP A 408 6.37 -0.22 8.27
N ASP A 409 5.13 0.26 8.24
CA ASP A 409 4.63 1.36 9.09
C ASP A 409 4.86 1.10 10.59
N GLU A 410 4.74 -0.16 11.02
CA GLU A 410 5.00 -0.53 12.41
C GLU A 410 6.46 -0.24 12.80
N VAL A 411 7.39 -0.61 11.93
CA VAL A 411 8.83 -0.39 12.15
C VAL A 411 9.15 1.12 12.11
N ALA A 412 8.52 1.86 11.20
CA ALA A 412 8.66 3.32 11.13
C ALA A 412 8.16 4.02 12.41
N GLN A 413 7.01 3.60 12.94
CA GLN A 413 6.48 4.11 14.21
C GLN A 413 7.38 3.76 15.40
N LEU A 414 7.89 2.53 15.45
CA LEU A 414 8.82 2.09 16.51
C LEU A 414 10.13 2.89 16.48
N GLU A 415 10.71 3.15 15.31
CA GLU A 415 11.91 3.99 15.19
C GLU A 415 11.65 5.44 15.63
N THR A 416 10.53 6.03 15.20
CA THR A 416 10.13 7.39 15.61
C THR A 416 9.91 7.48 17.12
N THR A 417 9.27 6.46 17.70
CA THR A 417 9.07 6.34 19.15
C THR A 417 10.41 6.25 19.88
N LEU A 418 11.35 5.44 19.40
CA LEU A 418 12.70 5.36 19.98
C LEU A 418 13.45 6.70 19.89
N GLN A 419 13.39 7.38 18.75
CA GLN A 419 14.03 8.69 18.57
C GLN A 419 13.45 9.74 19.52
N SER A 420 12.13 9.79 19.69
CA SER A 420 11.49 10.72 20.63
C SER A 420 11.85 10.42 22.09
N LEU A 421 11.95 9.15 22.49
CA LEU A 421 12.43 8.75 23.82
C LEU A 421 13.89 9.13 24.05
N MET A 422 14.74 9.07 23.02
CA MET A 422 16.14 9.50 23.11
C MET A 422 16.28 11.03 23.21
N LEU A 423 15.43 11.79 22.52
CA LEU A 423 15.41 13.25 22.59
C LEU A 423 14.93 13.77 23.94
N ASN A 424 13.92 13.12 24.54
CA ASN A 424 13.42 13.46 25.87
C ASN A 424 14.41 13.14 27.00
N ASN A 425 15.41 12.29 26.76
CA ASN A 425 16.47 11.95 27.71
C ASN A 425 17.73 12.83 27.61
N ARG A 426 17.79 13.82 26.70
CA ARG A 426 18.90 14.79 26.62
C ARG A 426 18.53 16.13 27.26
N HIS A 427 18.65 16.22 28.59
CA HIS A 427 18.91 17.51 29.25
C HIS A 427 20.37 17.53 29.75
N PRO A 428 21.13 18.62 29.52
CA PRO A 428 22.55 18.68 29.80
C PRO A 428 22.79 18.97 31.28
N SER A 429 23.52 18.08 31.95
CA SER A 429 24.20 18.38 33.22
C SER A 429 25.68 18.21 32.99
N GLU A 430 26.35 19.31 32.63
CA GLU A 430 27.75 19.58 32.95
C GLU A 430 28.12 20.99 32.44
N ALA A 431 27.93 21.98 33.31
CA ALA A 431 28.59 23.27 33.20
C ALA A 431 29.03 23.71 34.60
N VAL A 432 30.33 23.53 34.88
CA VAL A 432 31.00 24.06 36.07
C VAL A 432 32.06 25.06 35.63
N HIS A 433 31.95 26.27 36.22
CA HIS A 433 32.91 27.37 36.36
C HIS A 433 33.25 28.21 35.10
N LYS A 434 32.89 29.50 35.02
CA LYS A 434 33.37 30.62 35.87
C LYS A 434 32.56 31.91 35.59
N GLY A 435 32.37 32.74 36.63
CA GLY A 435 32.50 34.21 36.50
C GLY A 435 31.24 35.09 36.52
N SER A 436 30.82 35.47 37.73
CA SER A 436 30.56 36.86 38.16
C SER A 436 29.24 37.60 37.84
N SER A 437 28.66 38.12 38.94
CA SER A 437 27.81 39.32 39.13
C SER A 437 26.41 39.34 38.46
N SER A 438 25.30 39.75 39.09
CA SER A 438 25.06 40.48 40.35
C SER A 438 23.54 40.50 40.67
N SER A 439 23.22 40.79 41.94
CA SER A 439 21.96 41.37 42.50
C SER A 439 20.66 40.57 42.35
N SER A 440 20.14 39.96 43.43
CA SER A 440 19.17 40.50 44.43
C SER A 440 17.82 39.79 44.20
N SER A 441 17.05 39.28 45.15
CA SER A 441 16.99 39.43 46.61
C SER A 441 16.00 38.38 47.19
N SER A 442 16.22 38.02 48.46
CA SER A 442 15.23 37.62 49.51
C SER A 442 14.45 36.31 49.33
N SER A 443 14.83 35.24 50.06
CA SER A 443 14.18 34.70 51.31
C SER A 443 12.92 33.86 51.02
N SER A 444 12.66 32.63 51.48
CA SER A 444 13.11 31.84 52.65
C SER A 444 12.66 30.37 52.41
N LYS A 445 13.41 29.37 52.93
CA LYS A 445 12.98 27.95 53.10
C LYS A 445 12.15 27.79 54.39
N PRO A 446 11.67 26.58 54.76
CA PRO A 446 10.96 25.53 54.00
C PRO A 446 9.70 25.06 54.79
N LEU A 447 8.87 24.16 54.25
CA LEU A 447 8.18 23.06 54.99
C LEU A 447 7.00 22.48 54.17
N SER A 448 7.02 21.15 54.01
CA SER A 448 5.87 20.32 53.62
C SER A 448 4.72 20.46 54.63
N PRO A 449 3.45 20.24 54.23
CA PRO A 449 2.80 18.96 54.60
C PRO A 449 1.81 18.45 53.53
N ALA A 450 1.78 17.15 53.25
CA ALA A 450 0.82 16.14 53.76
C ALA A 450 -0.60 16.22 53.16
N LEU A 451 -1.08 15.05 52.71
CA LEU A 451 -2.43 14.76 52.23
C LEU A 451 -3.54 15.25 53.17
N PRO A 452 -4.76 15.39 52.64
CA PRO A 452 -5.90 14.80 53.32
C PRO A 452 -6.71 13.88 52.40
N LEU A 453 -6.92 12.65 52.88
CA LEU A 453 -8.16 11.92 52.62
C LEU A 453 -9.30 12.69 53.29
N ASN A 454 -10.38 12.93 52.55
CA ASN A 454 -11.73 12.93 53.11
C ASN A 454 -12.75 12.61 52.02
N SER A 455 -13.37 11.45 52.17
CA SER A 455 -14.60 11.01 51.52
C SER A 455 -15.79 11.84 51.98
N ARG A 456 -16.54 12.44 51.04
CA ARG A 456 -17.96 12.71 51.23
C ARG A 456 -18.66 12.86 49.88
N GLU A 457 -19.60 11.96 49.63
CA GLU A 457 -20.60 12.06 48.58
C GLU A 457 -21.47 13.31 48.80
N GLU A 458 -21.58 14.16 47.80
CA GLU A 458 -22.74 15.02 47.55
C GLU A 458 -22.65 15.53 46.11
N GLY A 459 -23.71 15.27 45.33
CA GLY A 459 -23.73 15.48 43.90
C GLY A 459 -23.51 16.93 43.48
N SER A 460 -22.61 17.13 42.53
CA SER A 460 -22.49 18.35 41.74
C SER A 460 -22.25 17.97 40.28
N GLN A 461 -23.31 18.22 39.50
CA GLN A 461 -23.45 18.24 38.04
C GLN A 461 -22.15 18.01 37.23
N LEU A 462 -22.14 16.91 36.46
CA LEU A 462 -21.20 16.76 35.34
C LEU A 462 -21.28 18.03 34.47
N PRO A 463 -20.15 18.61 34.04
CA PRO A 463 -20.13 19.67 33.03
C PRO A 463 -21.00 19.22 31.84
N SER A 464 -21.90 20.09 31.37
CA SER A 464 -22.96 19.79 30.39
C SER A 464 -22.50 19.20 29.05
N ASP A 465 -21.20 19.10 28.82
CA ASP A 465 -20.55 18.55 27.62
C ASP A 465 -19.52 17.45 27.97
N SER A 466 -19.81 16.58 28.95
CA SER A 466 -18.95 15.44 29.30
C SER A 466 -19.75 14.16 29.59
N PHE A 467 -19.18 13.00 29.26
CA PHE A 467 -19.78 11.68 29.48
C PHE A 467 -18.83 10.76 30.27
N LYS A 468 -19.37 9.74 30.94
CA LYS A 468 -18.57 8.78 31.70
C LYS A 468 -18.39 7.48 30.91
N PHE A 469 -17.15 7.02 30.80
CA PHE A 469 -16.78 5.71 30.23
C PHE A 469 -15.79 5.05 31.18
N GLN A 470 -16.07 3.81 31.61
CA GLN A 470 -15.27 3.06 32.61
C GLN A 470 -14.89 3.86 33.89
N GLY A 471 -15.76 4.75 34.37
CA GLY A 471 -15.51 5.56 35.58
C GLY A 471 -14.70 6.84 35.37
N ARG A 472 -14.15 7.06 34.18
CA ARG A 472 -13.46 8.29 33.75
C ARG A 472 -14.43 9.23 33.04
N VAL A 473 -14.20 10.54 33.15
CA VAL A 473 -15.02 11.57 32.51
C VAL A 473 -14.31 12.04 31.25
N TYR A 474 -14.98 11.93 30.10
CA TYR A 474 -14.51 12.35 28.78
C TYR A 474 -15.34 13.52 28.26
N ASP A 475 -14.72 14.39 27.47
CA ASP A 475 -15.43 15.48 26.80
C ASP A 475 -16.34 14.94 25.69
N ASP A 476 -17.62 15.31 25.74
CA ASP A 476 -18.66 14.93 24.81
C ASP A 476 -18.62 15.79 23.54
N ARG A 477 -17.49 15.70 22.83
CA ARG A 477 -17.21 16.44 21.60
C ARG A 477 -17.95 15.84 20.40
N ARG A 478 -18.05 16.62 19.32
CA ARG A 478 -18.56 16.13 18.03
C ARG A 478 -17.57 15.15 17.41
N LEU A 479 -18.10 14.18 16.67
CA LEU A 479 -17.29 13.29 15.85
C LEU A 479 -16.51 14.11 14.83
N THR A 480 -15.18 13.99 14.84
CA THR A 480 -14.29 14.58 13.85
C THR A 480 -14.03 13.61 12.71
N SER A 481 -13.47 14.09 11.59
CA SER A 481 -13.07 13.22 10.49
C SER A 481 -12.06 12.14 10.92
N SER A 482 -11.21 12.45 11.92
CA SER A 482 -10.29 11.47 12.53
C SER A 482 -11.04 10.36 13.28
N ASP A 483 -12.08 10.69 14.07
CA ASP A 483 -12.89 9.66 14.75
C ASP A 483 -13.63 8.77 13.74
N HIS A 484 -14.03 9.36 12.62
CA HIS A 484 -14.73 8.70 11.53
C HIS A 484 -13.83 7.66 10.85
N GLN A 485 -12.61 8.04 10.50
CA GLN A 485 -11.60 7.12 9.94
C GLN A 485 -11.20 6.03 10.95
N LYS A 486 -10.90 6.40 12.21
CA LYS A 486 -10.54 5.45 13.28
C LYS A 486 -11.64 4.40 13.49
N PHE A 487 -12.91 4.81 13.47
CA PHE A 487 -14.03 3.88 13.57
C PHE A 487 -14.10 2.93 12.38
N ALA A 488 -14.07 3.46 11.15
CA ALA A 488 -14.20 2.68 9.92
C ALA A 488 -13.08 1.64 9.78
N PHE A 489 -11.86 1.98 10.21
CA PHE A 489 -10.70 1.10 10.19
C PHE A 489 -10.82 -0.10 11.15
N VAL A 490 -11.33 0.13 12.37
CA VAL A 490 -11.26 -0.87 13.45
C VAL A 490 -12.52 -1.75 13.54
N ILE A 491 -13.69 -1.25 13.09
CA ILE A 491 -14.98 -1.90 13.34
C ILE A 491 -15.21 -3.20 12.54
N GLY A 492 -14.61 -3.30 11.35
CA GLY A 492 -14.75 -4.46 10.45
C GLY A 492 -16.20 -4.90 10.27
N LYS A 493 -16.47 -6.21 10.27
CA LYS A 493 -17.81 -6.80 10.06
C LYS A 493 -18.88 -6.41 11.10
N GLN A 494 -18.51 -5.77 12.21
CA GLN A 494 -19.43 -5.40 13.28
C GLN A 494 -20.12 -4.04 13.06
N TRP A 495 -19.77 -3.32 11.99
CA TRP A 495 -20.33 -1.99 11.69
C TRP A 495 -21.86 -2.02 11.56
N LYS A 496 -22.44 -3.08 10.99
CA LYS A 496 -23.89 -3.27 10.88
C LYS A 496 -24.57 -3.27 12.26
N LYS A 497 -23.96 -3.92 13.25
CA LYS A 497 -24.52 -4.00 14.61
C LYS A 497 -24.48 -2.64 15.31
N VAL A 498 -23.38 -1.92 15.16
CA VAL A 498 -23.25 -0.55 15.68
C VAL A 498 -24.25 0.40 15.00
N GLY A 499 -24.43 0.28 13.68
CA GLY A 499 -25.44 1.03 12.93
C GLY A 499 -26.86 0.80 13.46
N ARG A 500 -27.22 -0.46 13.75
CA ARG A 500 -28.51 -0.84 14.36
C ARG A 500 -28.68 -0.33 15.79
N SER A 501 -27.61 -0.24 16.58
CA SER A 501 -27.66 0.41 17.89
C SER A 501 -27.83 1.94 17.77
N LEU A 502 -27.18 2.57 16.80
CA LEU A 502 -27.32 4.00 16.51
C LEU A 502 -28.70 4.37 15.94
N GLN A 503 -29.42 3.42 15.33
CA GLN A 503 -30.80 3.57 14.84
C GLN A 503 -31.76 4.07 15.94
N LYS A 504 -31.54 3.72 17.22
CA LYS A 504 -32.37 4.18 18.35
C LYS A 504 -32.47 5.70 18.44
N GLY A 505 -31.46 6.42 17.95
CA GLY A 505 -31.43 7.87 17.95
C GLY A 505 -31.28 8.53 16.58
N CYS A 506 -31.20 7.77 15.48
CA CYS A 506 -31.03 8.29 14.12
C CYS A 506 -31.96 7.57 13.13
N ARG A 507 -32.93 8.28 12.55
CA ARG A 507 -33.91 7.70 11.60
C ARG A 507 -33.32 7.38 10.22
N ALA A 508 -32.11 7.87 9.92
CA ALA A 508 -31.43 7.63 8.64
C ALA A 508 -30.67 6.28 8.60
N LEU A 509 -30.46 5.65 9.75
CA LEU A 509 -29.81 4.34 9.91
C LEU A 509 -30.82 3.20 10.19
N LYS A 510 -31.97 3.20 9.52
CA LYS A 510 -32.89 2.06 9.61
C LYS A 510 -32.33 0.84 8.90
N ASP A 511 -32.76 -0.36 9.27
CA ASP A 511 -32.28 -1.62 8.67
C ASP A 511 -32.22 -1.62 7.13
N PRO A 512 -33.23 -1.12 6.37
CA PRO A 512 -33.13 -1.06 4.92
C PRO A 512 -32.00 -0.15 4.42
N ALA A 513 -31.70 0.93 5.14
CA ALA A 513 -30.61 1.84 4.80
C ALA A 513 -29.23 1.24 5.13
N ILE A 514 -29.15 0.35 6.14
CA ILE A 514 -27.92 -0.35 6.51
C ILE A 514 -27.64 -1.48 5.52
N GLU A 515 -28.67 -2.25 5.12
CA GLU A 515 -28.49 -3.30 4.10
C GLU A 515 -28.24 -2.70 2.71
N ASN A 516 -28.87 -1.58 2.35
CA ASN A 516 -28.54 -0.88 1.11
C ASN A 516 -27.10 -0.38 1.11
N LEU A 517 -26.59 0.18 2.22
CA LEU A 517 -25.17 0.56 2.32
C LEU A 517 -24.24 -0.65 2.21
N ALA A 518 -24.65 -1.81 2.73
CA ALA A 518 -23.87 -3.02 2.59
C ALA A 518 -23.84 -3.54 1.14
N TYR A 519 -24.93 -3.35 0.39
CA TYR A 519 -25.03 -3.76 -1.01
C TYR A 519 -24.34 -2.76 -1.95
N GLU A 520 -24.56 -1.45 -1.75
CA GLU A 520 -23.99 -0.38 -2.56
C GLU A 520 -22.45 -0.35 -2.49
N PHE A 521 -21.89 -0.61 -1.32
CA PHE A 521 -20.44 -0.56 -1.07
C PHE A 521 -19.83 -1.96 -0.83
N ASP A 522 -20.43 -3.04 -1.37
CA ASP A 522 -19.87 -4.40 -1.22
C ASP A 522 -18.55 -4.57 -1.99
N ARG A 523 -18.44 -3.91 -3.15
CA ARG A 523 -17.22 -3.92 -3.99
C ARG A 523 -16.08 -3.10 -3.39
N ASP A 524 -16.39 -2.10 -2.56
CA ASP A 524 -15.41 -1.19 -1.92
C ASP A 524 -14.90 -1.70 -0.56
N GLY A 525 -15.48 -2.79 -0.06
CA GLY A 525 -15.02 -3.48 1.15
C GLY A 525 -15.57 -2.93 2.47
N LEU A 526 -15.28 -3.66 3.56
CA LEU A 526 -15.86 -3.43 4.90
C LEU A 526 -15.52 -2.06 5.49
N TYR A 527 -14.36 -1.51 5.13
CA TYR A 527 -13.94 -0.18 5.55
C TYR A 527 -14.89 0.88 4.99
N GLU A 528 -15.15 0.85 3.69
CA GLU A 528 -16.00 1.83 3.02
C GLU A 528 -17.45 1.71 3.49
N GLN A 529 -17.95 0.49 3.67
CA GLN A 529 -19.28 0.27 4.26
C GLN A 529 -19.42 0.90 5.66
N ALA A 530 -18.41 0.72 6.53
CA ALA A 530 -18.40 1.30 7.86
C ALA A 530 -18.25 2.83 7.82
N TYR A 531 -17.43 3.33 6.90
CA TYR A 531 -17.21 4.74 6.66
C TYR A 531 -18.52 5.40 6.20
N GLN A 532 -19.20 4.85 5.21
CA GLN A 532 -20.45 5.41 4.69
C GLN A 532 -21.60 5.33 5.69
N MET A 533 -21.65 4.28 6.53
CA MET A 533 -22.61 4.21 7.63
C MET A 533 -22.42 5.37 8.62
N LEU A 534 -21.18 5.61 9.05
CA LEU A 534 -20.90 6.70 9.99
C LEU A 534 -21.03 8.07 9.32
N ASN A 535 -20.69 8.21 8.03
CA ASN A 535 -20.93 9.43 7.25
C ASN A 535 -22.42 9.77 7.21
N LYS A 536 -23.27 8.77 6.95
CA LYS A 536 -24.74 8.92 6.95
C LYS A 536 -25.27 9.29 8.34
N PHE A 537 -24.63 8.82 9.42
CA PHE A 537 -24.93 9.28 10.78
C PHE A 537 -24.53 10.75 11.00
N LEU A 538 -23.33 11.16 10.57
CA LEU A 538 -22.86 12.55 10.69
C LEU A 538 -23.75 13.52 9.89
N GLN A 539 -24.11 13.15 8.65
CA GLN A 539 -24.96 13.97 7.78
C GLN A 539 -26.39 14.14 8.31
N SER A 540 -26.96 13.09 8.91
CA SER A 540 -28.33 13.10 9.39
C SER A 540 -28.50 13.73 10.78
N GLU A 541 -27.55 13.56 11.69
CA GLU A 541 -27.61 14.08 13.06
C GLU A 541 -26.89 15.44 13.22
N GLY A 542 -25.94 15.76 12.33
CA GLY A 542 -25.22 17.03 12.30
C GLY A 542 -24.62 17.39 13.66
N LYS A 543 -25.15 18.46 14.30
CA LYS A 543 -24.69 18.92 15.62
C LYS A 543 -24.98 17.94 16.78
N LYS A 544 -25.80 16.91 16.56
CA LYS A 544 -26.16 15.86 17.52
C LYS A 544 -25.36 14.56 17.35
N ALA A 545 -24.45 14.49 16.36
CA ALA A 545 -23.50 13.41 16.17
C ALA A 545 -22.33 13.54 17.17
N LYS A 546 -22.61 13.18 18.41
CA LYS A 546 -21.65 13.29 19.52
C LYS A 546 -20.90 11.98 19.75
N LEU A 547 -19.65 12.08 20.23
CA LEU A 547 -18.78 10.94 20.53
C LEU A 547 -19.42 10.00 21.56
N SER A 548 -20.09 10.53 22.60
CA SER A 548 -20.80 9.73 23.60
C SER A 548 -21.79 8.73 23.01
N ARG A 549 -22.47 9.07 21.91
CA ARG A 549 -23.47 8.21 21.26
C ARG A 549 -22.83 7.05 20.52
N LEU A 550 -21.70 7.30 19.87
CA LEU A 550 -20.94 6.26 19.19
C LEU A 550 -20.31 5.30 20.22
N ILE A 551 -19.74 5.84 21.29
CA ILE A 551 -19.20 5.04 22.40
C ILE A 551 -20.29 4.21 23.07
N SER A 552 -21.45 4.79 23.37
CA SER A 552 -22.58 4.05 23.95
C SER A 552 -23.05 2.91 23.02
N ALA A 553 -23.07 3.14 21.70
CA ALA A 553 -23.42 2.09 20.74
C ALA A 553 -22.36 0.98 20.64
N LEU A 554 -21.08 1.32 20.83
CA LEU A 554 -19.99 0.33 20.91
C LEU A 554 -20.06 -0.50 22.20
N GLU A 555 -20.36 0.13 23.33
CA GLU A 555 -20.57 -0.54 24.62
C GLU A 555 -21.76 -1.50 24.58
N GLU A 556 -22.90 -1.08 24.02
CA GLU A 556 -24.09 -1.93 23.86
C GLU A 556 -23.82 -3.21 23.05
N ASN A 557 -22.83 -3.15 22.15
CA ASN A 557 -22.44 -4.29 21.29
C ASN A 557 -21.23 -5.07 21.83
N GLY A 558 -20.74 -4.76 23.03
CA GLY A 558 -19.60 -5.45 23.65
C GLY A 558 -18.24 -5.13 23.01
N LEU A 559 -18.15 -4.04 22.26
CA LEU A 559 -16.95 -3.62 21.52
C LEU A 559 -16.09 -2.65 22.35
N MET A 560 -15.79 -3.03 23.59
CA MET A 560 -15.09 -2.19 24.56
C MET A 560 -13.69 -1.78 24.08
N GLY A 561 -12.95 -2.67 23.41
CA GLY A 561 -11.62 -2.37 22.88
C GLY A 561 -11.65 -1.33 21.74
N ILE A 562 -12.73 -1.30 20.95
CA ILE A 562 -12.91 -0.28 19.89
C ILE A 562 -13.26 1.06 20.52
N ALA A 563 -14.12 1.06 21.56
CA ALA A 563 -14.43 2.27 22.31
C ALA A 563 -13.18 2.84 23.03
N GLU A 564 -12.31 1.99 23.59
CA GLU A 564 -11.02 2.39 24.17
C GLU A 564 -10.09 3.02 23.13
N HIS A 565 -9.99 2.41 21.94
CA HIS A 565 -9.20 2.93 20.82
C HIS A 565 -9.75 4.27 20.30
N MET A 566 -11.07 4.46 20.29
CA MET A 566 -11.69 5.74 19.90
C MET A 566 -11.48 6.85 20.92
N LEU A 567 -11.22 6.51 22.19
CA LEU A 567 -10.97 7.47 23.28
C LEU A 567 -9.47 7.65 23.56
N ASP A 568 -8.59 7.10 22.72
CA ASP A 568 -7.13 7.13 22.86
C ASP A 568 -6.65 6.66 24.25
N ILE A 569 -7.39 5.73 24.88
CA ILE A 569 -7.08 5.21 26.21
C ILE A 569 -5.94 4.19 26.07
N GLN A 570 -4.76 4.51 26.60
CA GLN A 570 -3.66 3.55 26.68
C GLN A 570 -3.96 2.45 27.72
N PRO A 571 -3.50 1.20 27.51
CA PRO A 571 -3.79 0.07 28.40
C PRO A 571 -3.24 0.21 29.84
N ALA A 572 -2.39 1.21 30.12
CA ALA A 572 -1.84 1.49 31.45
C ALA A 572 -2.85 2.11 32.44
N GLU A 573 -4.08 2.36 32.03
CA GLU A 573 -5.07 3.12 32.79
C GLU A 573 -6.18 2.29 33.44
N ARG A 574 -6.05 0.96 33.43
CA ARG A 574 -6.89 0.02 34.20
C ARG A 574 -6.34 -0.17 35.62
N GLN A 575 -6.63 0.77 36.52
CA GLN A 575 -6.62 0.54 37.96
C GLN A 575 -8.02 0.72 38.53
#